data_AF-A0A8T4YXN6-F1
#
_entry.id   AF-A0A8T4YXN6-F1
#
_cell.length_a   1.000
_cell.length_b   1.000
_cell.length_c   1.000
_cell.angle_alpha   90.00
_cell.angle_beta   90.00
_cell.angle_gamma   90.00
#
_symmetry.space_group_name_H-M   'P 1'
#
loop_
_entity.id
_entity.type
_entity.pdbx_description
1 polymer ?
#
loop_
_entity_poly.entity_id
_entity_poly.type
_entity_poly.pdbx_seq_one_letter_code
_entity_poly.pdbx_strand_id
1 'polypeptide(L)'
;MIKEVLGRAKKPLNEVLLEAISDLGKYYSRLELAYLKLAKRDKELFEECASYLSRGMKNRAIIYANEIAEIRKIMCFIQRLQISIERAILRLETLKAVTPTIEDIRGVFNEVKGALGDIAKIMPSLTPELNGLMNSINELITATEMNIAVSEPIVIKDEATDAILKEASEFIREEIERKIPEPPEETRAPEPPKEVAIKPRIALTVDGSEFYVGADGSIIGESERSASYNALAEEIVLDYLERNNGELNISKCAKELNMPPTKIMAVLESLGRKGKIRIE
;
A
#
# COMPACT_ATOMS: atom_id res chain seq x y z
N MET A 1 14.14 -43.56 -17.84
CA MET A 1 13.16 -43.25 -18.91
C MET A 1 12.00 -42.47 -18.29
N ILE A 2 12.10 -41.14 -18.20
CA ILE A 2 10.94 -40.26 -17.96
C ILE A 2 11.22 -38.97 -18.73
N LYS A 3 10.86 -38.94 -20.01
CA LYS A 3 10.81 -37.74 -20.86
C LYS A 3 9.41 -37.64 -21.45
N GLU A 4 8.40 -37.45 -20.60
CA GLU A 4 7.02 -37.24 -21.06
C GLU A 4 6.26 -36.26 -20.15
N VAL A 5 6.66 -34.98 -20.12
CA VAL A 5 5.73 -33.87 -19.77
C VAL A 5 6.16 -32.55 -20.43
N LEU A 6 6.62 -32.58 -21.69
CA LEU A 6 6.92 -31.33 -22.40
C LEU A 6 6.43 -31.40 -23.84
N GLY A 7 5.10 -31.41 -23.99
CA GLY A 7 4.48 -31.54 -25.31
C GLY A 7 2.99 -31.26 -25.32
N ARG A 8 2.47 -30.37 -24.46
CA ARG A 8 1.17 -29.76 -24.78
C ARG A 8 1.47 -28.78 -25.90
N ALA A 9 1.11 -29.13 -27.13
CA ALA A 9 1.11 -28.19 -28.24
C ALA A 9 0.45 -26.92 -27.73
N LYS A 10 1.20 -25.81 -27.71
CA LYS A 10 0.69 -24.53 -27.21
C LYS A 10 -0.49 -24.18 -28.14
N LYS A 11 -1.71 -24.39 -27.66
CA LYS A 11 -2.92 -23.94 -28.35
C LYS A 11 -2.72 -22.46 -28.70
N PRO A 12 -3.12 -22.01 -29.91
CA PRO A 12 -3.00 -20.61 -30.26
C PRO A 12 -3.76 -19.77 -29.23
N LEU A 13 -3.20 -18.61 -28.86
CA LEU A 13 -3.76 -17.74 -27.82
C LEU A 13 -5.25 -17.44 -28.06
N ASN A 14 -5.63 -17.24 -29.32
CA ASN A 14 -7.02 -17.02 -29.73
C ASN A 14 -7.98 -18.18 -29.35
N GLU A 15 -7.54 -19.43 -29.47
CA GLU A 15 -8.38 -20.58 -29.07
C GLU A 15 -8.57 -20.62 -27.56
N VAL A 16 -7.48 -20.39 -26.81
CA VAL A 16 -7.53 -20.35 -25.33
C VAL A 16 -8.43 -19.22 -24.83
N LEU A 17 -8.35 -18.04 -25.47
CA LEU A 17 -9.21 -16.90 -25.14
C LEU A 17 -10.69 -17.20 -25.42
N LEU A 18 -11.00 -17.81 -26.55
CA LEU A 18 -12.37 -18.20 -26.90
C LEU A 18 -12.94 -19.24 -25.93
N GLU A 19 -12.14 -20.24 -25.56
CA GLU A 19 -12.50 -21.27 -24.57
C GLU A 19 -12.83 -20.61 -23.22
N ALA A 20 -11.95 -19.71 -22.74
CA ALA A 20 -12.14 -18.98 -21.49
C ALA A 20 -13.38 -18.08 -21.49
N ILE A 21 -13.62 -17.31 -22.56
CA ILE A 21 -14.81 -16.45 -22.72
C ILE A 21 -16.09 -17.32 -22.68
N SER A 22 -16.11 -18.42 -23.42
CA SER A 22 -17.22 -19.37 -23.43
C SER A 22 -17.50 -19.93 -22.04
N ASP A 23 -16.47 -20.36 -21.32
CA ASP A 23 -16.64 -20.96 -20.00
C ASP A 23 -17.11 -19.94 -18.95
N LEU A 24 -16.55 -18.71 -18.96
CA LEU A 24 -17.05 -17.61 -18.14
C LEU A 24 -18.53 -17.30 -18.45
N GLY A 25 -18.93 -17.31 -19.72
CA GLY A 25 -20.33 -17.14 -20.13
C GLY A 25 -21.26 -18.25 -19.62
N LYS A 26 -20.80 -19.50 -19.57
CA LYS A 26 -21.55 -20.61 -18.95
C LYS A 26 -21.73 -20.38 -17.45
N TYR A 27 -20.68 -19.96 -16.73
CA TYR A 27 -20.78 -19.67 -15.30
C TYR A 27 -21.71 -18.48 -15.02
N TYR A 28 -21.64 -17.43 -15.83
CA TYR A 28 -22.57 -16.29 -15.76
C TYR A 28 -24.02 -16.76 -15.88
N SER A 29 -24.32 -17.57 -16.90
CA SER A 29 -25.68 -18.09 -17.14
C SER A 29 -26.19 -18.94 -15.98
N ARG A 30 -25.31 -19.73 -15.34
CA ARG A 30 -25.66 -20.52 -14.16
C ARG A 30 -25.95 -19.65 -12.94
N LEU A 31 -25.18 -18.58 -12.74
CA LEU A 31 -25.41 -17.61 -11.67
C LEU A 31 -26.71 -16.84 -11.87
N GLU A 32 -27.03 -16.45 -13.11
CA GLU A 32 -28.30 -15.81 -13.46
C GLU A 32 -29.49 -16.71 -13.09
N LEU A 33 -29.42 -18.00 -13.46
CA LEU A 33 -30.45 -18.96 -13.07
C LEU A 33 -30.57 -19.12 -11.55
N ALA A 34 -29.45 -19.11 -10.82
CA ALA A 34 -29.45 -19.19 -9.36
C ALA A 34 -30.07 -17.93 -8.73
N TYR A 35 -29.73 -16.75 -9.25
CA TYR A 35 -30.30 -15.48 -8.84
C TYR A 35 -31.82 -15.46 -9.01
N LEU A 36 -32.33 -15.84 -10.18
CA LEU A 36 -33.77 -15.87 -10.45
C LEU A 36 -34.53 -16.82 -9.51
N LYS A 37 -33.95 -17.98 -9.19
CA LYS A 37 -34.53 -18.92 -8.22
C LYS A 37 -34.58 -18.33 -6.81
N LEU A 38 -33.50 -17.69 -6.37
CA LEU A 38 -33.45 -17.02 -5.06
C LEU A 38 -34.41 -15.83 -5.00
N ALA A 39 -34.51 -15.04 -6.07
CA ALA A 39 -35.45 -13.92 -6.15
C ALA A 39 -36.91 -14.38 -6.05
N LYS A 40 -37.25 -15.49 -6.71
CA LYS A 40 -38.58 -16.10 -6.58
C LYS A 40 -38.84 -16.54 -5.13
N ARG A 41 -37.86 -17.19 -4.51
CA ARG A 41 -37.95 -17.67 -3.12
C ARG A 41 -38.07 -16.52 -2.11
N ASP A 42 -37.31 -15.44 -2.29
CA ASP A 42 -37.41 -14.20 -1.50
C ASP A 42 -38.84 -13.67 -1.51
N LYS A 43 -39.44 -13.59 -2.70
CA LYS A 43 -40.82 -13.11 -2.86
C LYS A 43 -41.84 -14.03 -2.16
N GLU A 44 -41.75 -15.34 -2.37
CA GLU A 44 -42.64 -16.32 -1.72
C GLU A 44 -42.54 -16.24 -0.18
N LEU A 45 -41.32 -16.19 0.36
CA LEU A 45 -41.09 -16.06 1.80
C LEU A 45 -41.60 -14.73 2.35
N PHE A 46 -41.45 -13.65 1.58
CA PHE A 46 -41.95 -12.33 1.97
C PHE A 46 -43.48 -12.31 2.08
N GLU A 47 -44.17 -12.92 1.12
CA GLU A 47 -45.63 -13.07 1.15
C GLU A 47 -46.09 -13.92 2.35
N GLU A 48 -45.41 -15.04 2.64
CA GLU A 48 -45.68 -15.86 3.83
C GLU A 48 -45.42 -15.08 5.13
N CYS A 49 -44.31 -14.35 5.20
CA CYS A 49 -43.95 -13.51 6.34
C CYS A 49 -45.03 -12.47 6.63
N ALA A 50 -45.50 -11.76 5.60
CA ALA A 50 -46.58 -10.79 5.71
C ALA A 50 -47.89 -11.41 6.20
N SER A 51 -48.23 -12.61 5.71
CA SER A 51 -49.42 -13.37 6.15
C SER A 51 -49.31 -13.81 7.63
N TYR A 52 -48.15 -14.26 8.09
CA TYR A 52 -47.95 -14.60 9.51
C TYR A 52 -47.98 -13.37 10.41
N LEU A 53 -47.45 -12.25 9.93
CA LEU A 53 -47.48 -10.99 10.66
C LEU A 53 -48.92 -10.46 10.82
N SER A 54 -49.74 -10.54 9.76
CA SER A 54 -51.15 -10.11 9.81
C SER A 54 -52.01 -10.96 10.73
N ARG A 55 -51.68 -12.24 10.89
CA ARG A 55 -52.33 -13.18 11.83
C ARG A 55 -51.86 -13.04 13.28
N GLY A 56 -50.98 -12.09 13.58
CA GLY A 56 -50.42 -11.86 14.91
C GLY A 56 -49.36 -12.88 15.34
N MET A 57 -48.91 -13.77 14.46
CA MET A 57 -47.92 -14.81 14.74
C MET A 57 -46.48 -14.28 14.60
N LYS A 58 -46.09 -13.35 15.49
CA LYS A 58 -44.82 -12.62 15.41
C LYS A 58 -43.58 -13.53 15.39
N ASN A 59 -43.55 -14.56 16.23
CA ASN A 59 -42.39 -15.45 16.33
C ASN A 59 -42.08 -16.17 15.00
N ARG A 60 -43.13 -16.59 14.26
CA ARG A 60 -42.93 -17.19 12.94
C ARG A 60 -42.47 -16.16 11.93
N ALA A 61 -43.12 -14.99 11.89
CA ALA A 61 -42.72 -13.91 10.98
C ALA A 61 -41.24 -13.50 11.16
N ILE A 62 -40.72 -13.48 12.39
CA ILE A 62 -39.29 -13.19 12.65
C ILE A 62 -38.37 -14.23 11.99
N ILE A 63 -38.71 -15.52 12.06
CA ILE A 63 -37.92 -16.60 11.42
C ILE A 63 -37.87 -16.39 9.91
N TYR A 64 -39.02 -16.12 9.28
CA TYR A 64 -39.11 -15.84 7.85
C TYR A 64 -38.34 -14.56 7.47
N ALA A 65 -38.40 -13.51 8.28
CA ALA A 65 -37.65 -12.28 8.05
C ALA A 65 -36.13 -12.50 8.10
N ASN A 66 -35.65 -13.33 9.01
CA ASN A 66 -34.23 -13.70 9.08
C ASN A 66 -33.78 -14.47 7.83
N GLU A 67 -34.57 -15.44 7.38
CA GLU A 67 -34.28 -16.20 6.15
C GLU A 67 -34.25 -15.29 4.92
N ILE A 68 -35.21 -14.37 4.80
CA ILE A 68 -35.25 -13.34 3.74
C ILE A 68 -33.97 -12.50 3.77
N ALA A 69 -33.52 -12.08 4.95
CA ALA A 69 -32.30 -11.28 5.08
C ALA A 69 -31.06 -12.05 4.58
N GLU A 70 -30.94 -13.34 4.91
CA GLU A 70 -29.85 -14.18 4.41
C GLU A 70 -29.93 -14.41 2.89
N ILE A 71 -31.13 -14.69 2.34
CA ILE A 71 -31.32 -14.83 0.89
C ILE A 71 -30.90 -13.55 0.17
N ARG A 72 -31.27 -12.38 0.67
CA ARG A 72 -30.90 -11.09 0.07
C ARG A 72 -29.39 -10.85 0.11
N LYS A 73 -28.70 -11.25 1.18
CA LYS A 73 -27.24 -11.20 1.24
C LYS A 73 -26.61 -12.06 0.14
N ILE A 74 -27.10 -13.28 -0.06
CA ILE A 74 -26.63 -14.19 -1.10
C ILE A 74 -26.91 -13.61 -2.50
N MET A 75 -28.09 -13.04 -2.72
CA MET A 75 -28.43 -12.37 -3.98
C MET A 75 -27.48 -11.21 -4.30
N CYS A 76 -27.20 -10.34 -3.33
CA CYS A 76 -26.24 -9.24 -3.49
C CYS A 76 -24.81 -9.75 -3.77
N PHE A 77 -24.44 -10.92 -3.22
CA PHE A 77 -23.15 -11.54 -3.51
C PHE A 77 -23.10 -12.09 -4.95
N ILE A 78 -24.15 -12.78 -5.40
CA ILE A 78 -24.25 -13.29 -6.77
C ILE A 78 -24.17 -12.15 -7.79
N GLN A 79 -24.88 -11.05 -7.57
CA GLN A 79 -24.84 -9.88 -8.47
C GLN A 79 -23.42 -9.29 -8.58
N ARG A 80 -22.71 -9.16 -7.45
CA ARG A 80 -21.31 -8.71 -7.45
C ARG A 80 -20.41 -9.67 -8.25
N LEU A 81 -20.64 -10.97 -8.13
CA LEU A 81 -19.92 -11.98 -8.89
C LEU A 81 -20.23 -11.91 -10.40
N GLN A 82 -21.49 -11.69 -10.78
CA GLN A 82 -21.90 -11.50 -12.17
C GLN A 82 -21.19 -10.32 -12.82
N ILE A 83 -21.16 -9.16 -12.15
CA ILE A 83 -20.44 -7.97 -12.61
C ILE A 83 -18.93 -8.25 -12.77
N SER A 84 -18.35 -8.99 -11.82
CA SER A 84 -16.93 -9.37 -11.88
C SER A 84 -16.63 -10.27 -13.09
N ILE A 85 -17.52 -11.23 -13.38
CA ILE A 85 -17.40 -12.11 -14.54
C ILE A 85 -17.58 -11.33 -15.85
N GLU A 86 -18.57 -10.45 -15.95
CA GLU A 86 -18.75 -9.57 -17.12
C GLU A 86 -17.50 -8.71 -17.38
N ARG A 87 -16.93 -8.12 -16.33
CA ARG A 87 -15.68 -7.36 -16.43
C ARG A 87 -14.53 -8.23 -16.94
N ALA A 88 -14.43 -9.47 -16.48
CA ALA A 88 -13.41 -10.40 -16.95
C ALA A 88 -13.62 -10.77 -18.43
N ILE A 89 -14.86 -11.06 -18.84
CA ILE A 89 -15.22 -11.34 -20.24
C ILE A 89 -14.84 -10.16 -21.13
N LEU A 90 -15.24 -8.93 -20.78
CA LEU A 90 -14.91 -7.73 -21.55
C LEU A 90 -13.40 -7.55 -21.71
N ARG A 91 -12.61 -7.77 -20.66
CA ARG A 91 -11.15 -7.72 -20.76
C ARG A 91 -10.59 -8.79 -21.70
N LEU A 92 -11.10 -10.02 -21.64
CA LEU A 92 -10.69 -11.08 -22.56
C LEU A 92 -11.12 -10.79 -24.01
N GLU A 93 -12.27 -10.15 -24.23
CA GLU A 93 -12.72 -9.70 -25.54
C GLU A 93 -11.81 -8.61 -26.11
N THR A 94 -11.39 -7.65 -25.29
CA THR A 94 -10.39 -6.64 -25.73
C THR A 94 -9.06 -7.30 -26.10
N LEU A 95 -8.61 -8.27 -25.31
CA LEU A 95 -7.39 -9.02 -25.59
C LEU A 95 -7.50 -9.80 -26.91
N LYS A 96 -8.65 -10.43 -27.15
CA LYS A 96 -8.95 -11.09 -28.42
C LYS A 96 -8.93 -10.12 -29.61
N ALA A 97 -9.47 -8.92 -29.45
CA ALA A 97 -9.49 -7.90 -30.50
C ALA A 97 -8.09 -7.35 -30.84
N VAL A 98 -7.21 -7.24 -29.85
CA VAL A 98 -5.84 -6.70 -30.02
C VAL A 98 -4.86 -7.78 -30.52
N THR A 99 -5.11 -9.07 -30.26
CA THR A 99 -4.18 -10.16 -30.63
C THR A 99 -3.78 -10.15 -32.12
N PRO A 100 -4.69 -10.03 -33.10
CA PRO A 100 -4.32 -9.95 -34.52
C PRO A 100 -3.40 -8.77 -34.84
N THR A 101 -3.65 -7.61 -34.23
CA THR A 101 -2.84 -6.41 -34.47
C THR A 101 -1.40 -6.57 -33.97
N ILE A 102 -1.20 -7.33 -32.88
CA ILE A 102 0.14 -7.65 -32.37
C ILE A 102 0.85 -8.62 -33.32
N GLU A 103 0.12 -9.59 -33.88
CA GLU A 103 0.66 -10.49 -34.90
C GLU A 103 1.09 -9.73 -36.17
N ASP A 104 0.30 -8.75 -36.61
CA ASP A 104 0.62 -7.88 -37.75
C ASP A 104 1.85 -7.01 -37.48
N ILE A 105 1.92 -6.35 -36.31
CA ILE A 105 3.09 -5.54 -35.90
C ILE A 105 4.37 -6.40 -35.88
N ARG A 106 4.27 -7.63 -35.37
CA ARG A 106 5.38 -8.59 -35.40
C ARG A 106 5.78 -8.94 -36.83
N GLY A 107 4.82 -9.06 -37.75
CA GLY A 107 5.07 -9.22 -39.18
C GLY A 107 5.92 -8.08 -39.75
N VAL A 108 5.51 -6.83 -39.49
CA VAL A 108 6.25 -5.62 -39.92
C VAL A 108 7.68 -5.59 -39.36
N PHE A 109 7.87 -5.87 -38.07
CA PHE A 109 9.21 -5.90 -37.48
C PHE A 109 10.10 -6.97 -38.10
N ASN A 110 9.55 -8.13 -38.47
CA ASN A 110 10.29 -9.18 -39.16
C ASN A 110 10.70 -8.78 -40.58
N GLU A 111 9.83 -8.06 -41.32
CA GLU A 111 10.17 -7.50 -42.64
C GLU A 111 11.32 -6.49 -42.55
N VAL A 112 11.26 -5.56 -41.58
CA VAL A 112 12.32 -4.58 -41.35
C VAL A 112 13.64 -5.29 -41.01
N LYS A 113 13.60 -6.31 -40.15
CA LYS A 113 14.78 -7.11 -39.80
C LYS A 113 15.35 -7.84 -41.01
N GLY A 114 14.50 -8.35 -41.90
CA GLY A 114 14.90 -8.96 -43.18
C GLY A 114 15.64 -7.96 -44.08
N ALA A 115 15.05 -6.80 -44.31
CA ALA A 115 15.66 -5.73 -45.11
C ALA A 115 17.01 -5.27 -44.53
N LEU A 116 17.10 -5.14 -43.21
CA LEU A 116 18.33 -4.78 -42.53
C LEU A 116 19.42 -5.85 -42.69
N GLY A 117 19.02 -7.12 -42.68
CA GLY A 117 19.90 -8.25 -42.96
C GLY A 117 20.41 -8.26 -44.40
N ASP A 118 19.59 -7.84 -45.36
CA ASP A 118 20.02 -7.72 -46.75
C ASP A 118 20.99 -6.55 -46.96
N ILE A 119 20.76 -5.40 -46.29
CA ILE A 119 21.71 -4.28 -46.30
C ILE A 119 23.05 -4.70 -45.70
N ALA A 120 23.05 -5.47 -44.60
CA ALA A 120 24.28 -5.97 -43.99
C ALA A 120 25.10 -6.86 -44.95
N LYS A 121 24.45 -7.62 -45.84
CA LYS A 121 25.12 -8.42 -46.88
C LYS A 121 25.76 -7.55 -47.97
N ILE A 122 25.10 -6.44 -48.34
CA ILE A 122 25.56 -5.54 -49.41
C ILE A 122 26.65 -4.60 -48.89
N MET A 123 26.55 -4.13 -47.65
CA MET A 123 27.46 -3.16 -47.05
C MET A 123 27.96 -3.64 -45.66
N PRO A 124 28.98 -4.52 -45.62
CA PRO A 124 29.48 -5.09 -44.37
C PRO A 124 30.06 -4.05 -43.41
N SER A 125 30.49 -2.89 -43.90
CA SER A 125 31.05 -1.81 -43.08
C SER A 125 30.05 -1.17 -42.10
N LEU A 126 28.75 -1.30 -42.34
CA LEU A 126 27.67 -0.78 -41.46
C LEU A 126 27.07 -1.86 -40.54
N THR A 127 27.60 -3.08 -40.59
CA THR A 127 27.10 -4.21 -39.79
C THR A 127 26.99 -3.92 -38.29
N PRO A 128 27.96 -3.25 -37.61
CA PRO A 128 27.84 -3.02 -36.18
C PRO A 128 26.66 -2.10 -35.82
N GLU A 129 26.38 -1.06 -36.61
CA GLU A 129 25.24 -0.17 -36.42
C GLU A 129 23.91 -0.89 -36.71
N LEU A 130 23.85 -1.70 -37.77
CA LEU A 130 22.65 -2.47 -38.13
C LEU A 130 22.32 -3.54 -37.07
N ASN A 131 23.34 -4.20 -36.50
CA ASN A 131 23.14 -5.13 -35.39
C ASN A 131 22.56 -4.42 -34.15
N GLY A 132 23.00 -3.19 -33.88
CA GLY A 132 22.39 -2.34 -32.85
C GLY A 132 20.89 -2.16 -33.08
N LEU A 133 20.50 -1.80 -34.30
CA LEU A 133 19.08 -1.62 -34.66
C LEU A 133 18.29 -2.93 -34.62
N MET A 134 18.85 -4.06 -35.08
CA MET A 134 18.22 -5.37 -34.94
C MET A 134 17.97 -5.74 -33.48
N ASN A 135 18.91 -5.42 -32.59
CA ASN A 135 18.75 -5.66 -31.16
C ASN A 135 17.64 -4.79 -30.58
N SER A 136 17.56 -3.51 -30.94
CA SER A 136 16.43 -2.65 -30.54
C SER A 136 15.07 -3.16 -31.06
N ILE A 137 15.02 -3.68 -32.28
CA ILE A 137 13.79 -4.28 -32.83
C ILE A 137 13.44 -5.57 -32.06
N ASN A 138 14.41 -6.42 -31.75
CA ASN A 138 14.16 -7.62 -30.96
C ASN A 138 13.66 -7.26 -29.55
N GLU A 139 14.26 -6.24 -28.93
CA GLU A 139 13.82 -5.70 -27.63
C GLU A 139 12.37 -5.20 -27.71
N LEU A 140 12.02 -4.43 -28.74
CA LEU A 140 10.65 -3.97 -28.98
C LEU A 140 9.68 -5.13 -29.17
N ILE A 141 10.02 -6.13 -30.00
CA ILE A 141 9.19 -7.34 -30.19
C ILE A 141 8.97 -8.02 -28.84
N THR A 142 10.03 -8.26 -28.06
CA THR A 142 9.91 -8.91 -26.75
C THR A 142 9.13 -8.08 -25.73
N ALA A 143 9.20 -6.75 -25.81
CA ALA A 143 8.42 -5.84 -24.97
C ALA A 143 6.93 -5.84 -25.36
N THR A 144 6.62 -6.04 -26.64
CA THR A 144 5.24 -6.20 -27.14
C THR A 144 4.70 -7.62 -27.06
N GLU A 145 5.55 -8.63 -26.83
CA GLU A 145 5.08 -9.97 -26.54
C GLU A 145 4.31 -9.94 -25.23
N MET A 146 3.03 -10.32 -25.29
CA MET A 146 2.21 -10.51 -24.11
C MET A 146 2.71 -11.74 -23.34
N ASN A 147 3.78 -11.54 -22.58
CA ASN A 147 4.11 -12.46 -21.51
C ASN A 147 2.98 -12.36 -20.49
N ILE A 148 2.14 -13.39 -20.45
CA ILE A 148 1.32 -13.70 -19.27
C ILE A 148 2.28 -14.19 -18.18
N ALA A 149 3.30 -13.38 -17.85
CA ALA A 149 3.91 -13.46 -16.55
C ALA A 149 2.79 -13.05 -15.59
N VAL A 150 2.58 -13.87 -14.56
CA VAL A 150 1.66 -13.57 -13.47
C VAL A 150 2.02 -12.18 -12.97
N SER A 151 1.26 -11.18 -13.40
CA SER A 151 1.41 -9.82 -12.91
C SER A 151 1.31 -9.91 -11.39
N GLU A 152 2.16 -9.16 -10.68
CA GLU A 152 2.04 -9.03 -9.22
C GLU A 152 0.56 -8.84 -8.86
N PRO A 153 0.07 -9.56 -7.84
CA PRO A 153 -1.34 -9.52 -7.48
C PRO A 153 -1.76 -8.06 -7.39
N ILE A 154 -2.83 -7.71 -8.10
CA ILE A 154 -3.40 -6.37 -8.07
C ILE A 154 -3.57 -6.02 -6.59
N VAL A 155 -2.76 -5.09 -6.08
CA VAL A 155 -2.87 -4.60 -4.71
C VAL A 155 -4.15 -3.77 -4.68
N ILE A 156 -5.25 -4.45 -4.39
CA ILE A 156 -6.50 -3.79 -4.04
C ILE A 156 -6.22 -3.18 -2.67
N LYS A 157 -6.07 -1.85 -2.63
CA LYS A 157 -6.05 -1.09 -1.38
C LYS A 157 -7.45 -1.21 -0.75
N ASP A 158 -7.61 -2.26 0.04
CA ASP A 158 -8.81 -2.53 0.83
C ASP A 158 -8.48 -2.27 2.30
N GLU A 159 -9.35 -1.52 2.98
CA GLU A 159 -9.18 -1.13 4.38
C GLU A 159 -9.08 -2.36 5.31
N ALA A 160 -9.73 -3.46 4.94
CA ALA A 160 -9.59 -4.74 5.62
C ALA A 160 -8.18 -5.35 5.50
N THR A 161 -7.49 -5.12 4.38
CA THR A 161 -6.12 -5.63 4.17
C THR A 161 -5.13 -4.86 5.04
N ASP A 162 -5.29 -3.54 5.13
CA ASP A 162 -4.45 -2.70 6.00
C ASP A 162 -4.65 -3.03 7.49
N ALA A 163 -5.88 -3.33 7.89
CA ALA A 163 -6.17 -3.78 9.26
C ALA A 163 -5.47 -5.11 9.61
N ILE A 164 -5.52 -6.11 8.71
CA ILE A 164 -4.85 -7.41 8.91
C ILE A 164 -3.34 -7.26 8.96
N LEU A 165 -2.75 -6.42 8.10
CA LEU A 165 -1.31 -6.14 8.13
C LEU A 165 -0.88 -5.49 9.44
N LYS A 166 -1.72 -4.58 9.98
CA LYS A 166 -1.48 -3.97 11.28
C LYS A 166 -1.56 -4.98 12.43
N GLU A 167 -2.58 -5.82 12.45
CA GLU A 167 -2.72 -6.90 13.44
C GLU A 167 -1.53 -7.87 13.40
N ALA A 168 -1.12 -8.30 12.21
CA ALA A 168 0.05 -9.16 12.05
C ALA A 168 1.34 -8.49 12.54
N SER A 169 1.48 -7.18 12.32
CA SER A 169 2.64 -6.43 12.82
C SER A 169 2.67 -6.30 14.34
N GLU A 170 1.51 -6.14 14.97
CA GLU A 170 1.36 -6.09 16.43
C GLU A 170 1.67 -7.46 17.05
N PHE A 171 1.17 -8.55 16.46
CA PHE A 171 1.48 -9.91 16.90
C PHE A 171 2.99 -10.22 16.85
N ILE A 172 3.67 -9.85 15.76
CA ILE A 172 5.12 -10.02 15.64
C ILE A 172 5.86 -9.20 16.70
N ARG A 173 5.39 -7.98 16.99
CA ARG A 173 5.98 -7.13 18.01
C ARG A 173 5.89 -7.75 19.40
N GLU A 174 4.73 -8.27 19.79
CA GLU A 174 4.54 -8.97 21.07
C GLU A 174 5.43 -10.21 21.19
N GLU A 175 5.57 -10.98 20.10
CA GLU A 175 6.43 -12.17 20.08
C GLU A 175 7.92 -11.81 20.20
N ILE A 176 8.34 -10.69 19.60
CA ILE A 176 9.71 -10.17 19.75
C ILE A 176 9.93 -9.70 21.19
N GLU A 177 9.01 -8.92 21.76
CA GLU A 177 9.11 -8.43 23.15
C GLU A 177 9.20 -9.58 24.16
N ARG A 178 8.51 -10.71 23.93
CA ARG A 178 8.60 -11.91 24.76
C ARG A 178 9.93 -12.67 24.66
N LYS A 179 10.65 -12.53 23.54
CA LYS A 179 11.91 -13.24 23.27
C LYS A 179 13.15 -12.40 23.59
N ILE A 180 12.98 -11.13 23.97
CA ILE A 180 14.08 -10.29 24.43
C ILE A 180 14.39 -10.65 25.90
N PRO A 181 15.56 -11.21 26.22
CA PRO A 181 15.94 -11.50 27.60
C PRO A 181 16.18 -10.21 28.38
N GLU A 182 15.80 -10.20 29.66
CA GLU A 182 16.05 -9.06 30.54
C GLU A 182 17.56 -8.83 30.69
N PRO A 183 18.03 -7.57 30.62
CA PRO A 183 19.44 -7.24 30.76
C PRO A 183 19.93 -7.63 32.17
N PRO A 184 21.15 -8.19 32.30
CA PRO A 184 21.64 -8.71 33.57
C PRO A 184 21.74 -7.62 34.64
N GLU A 185 21.19 -7.88 35.83
CA GLU A 185 21.28 -6.98 36.97
C GLU A 185 22.71 -6.91 37.51
N GLU A 186 23.34 -5.73 37.45
CA GLU A 186 24.59 -5.45 38.14
C GLU A 186 24.37 -5.40 39.67
N THR A 187 25.00 -6.32 40.39
CA THR A 187 25.12 -6.35 41.85
C THR A 187 25.59 -4.99 42.41
N ARG A 188 24.72 -4.29 43.14
CA ARG A 188 25.09 -3.09 43.93
C ARG A 188 25.77 -3.48 45.24
N ALA A 189 27.00 -3.00 45.44
CA ALA A 189 27.70 -2.98 46.73
C ALA A 189 27.17 -1.82 47.63
N PRO A 190 27.35 -1.89 48.97
CA PRO A 190 26.50 -1.18 49.93
C PRO A 190 26.81 0.31 50.09
N GLU A 191 25.77 1.11 50.36
CA GLU A 191 25.80 2.58 50.50
C GLU A 191 26.31 3.06 51.88
N PRO A 192 27.14 4.12 51.95
CA PRO A 192 27.39 4.90 53.16
C PRO A 192 26.63 6.25 53.20
N PRO A 193 26.56 6.93 54.37
CA PRO A 193 25.42 7.75 54.79
C PRO A 193 25.37 9.20 54.28
N LYS A 194 24.16 9.78 54.41
CA LYS A 194 23.70 11.08 53.90
C LYS A 194 24.28 12.31 54.62
N GLU A 195 24.40 13.36 53.78
CA GLU A 195 24.51 14.80 54.04
C GLU A 195 25.87 15.36 54.50
N VAL A 196 26.57 16.11 53.61
CA VAL A 196 26.60 17.58 53.56
C VAL A 196 27.05 18.03 52.16
N ALA A 197 26.43 19.09 51.64
CA ALA A 197 26.72 19.75 50.37
C ALA A 197 28.21 20.09 50.14
N ILE A 198 28.73 19.88 48.92
CA ILE A 198 29.70 20.73 48.19
C ILE A 198 29.81 20.26 46.70
N LYS A 199 29.42 21.17 45.79
CA LYS A 199 29.85 21.46 44.38
C LYS A 199 29.97 20.33 43.32
N PRO A 200 29.24 20.42 42.18
CA PRO A 200 29.46 19.55 41.02
C PRO A 200 30.81 19.84 40.34
N ARG A 201 31.50 18.78 39.88
CA ARG A 201 32.74 18.87 39.11
C ARG A 201 32.41 19.17 37.64
N ILE A 202 33.08 20.16 37.06
CA ILE A 202 32.90 20.61 35.67
C ILE A 202 34.00 19.97 34.81
N ALA A 203 33.61 19.30 33.72
CA ALA A 203 34.55 18.90 32.67
C ALA A 203 34.52 19.97 31.57
N LEU A 204 35.62 20.70 31.40
CA LEU A 204 35.81 21.68 30.33
C LEU A 204 36.26 20.96 29.06
N THR A 205 35.40 20.95 28.03
CA THR A 205 35.80 20.60 26.66
C THR A 205 36.33 21.83 25.94
N VAL A 206 37.19 21.62 24.95
CA VAL A 206 37.90 22.68 24.19
C VAL A 206 36.95 23.64 23.43
N ASP A 207 35.66 23.31 23.31
CA ASP A 207 34.64 24.15 22.66
C ASP A 207 33.66 24.86 23.63
N GLY A 208 33.96 24.88 24.94
CA GLY A 208 33.29 25.77 25.90
C GLY A 208 31.85 25.44 26.30
N SER A 209 31.30 24.26 25.95
CA SER A 209 29.99 23.81 26.42
C SER A 209 30.08 23.05 27.77
N GLU A 210 29.26 23.44 28.75
CA GLU A 210 29.19 22.80 30.07
C GLU A 210 28.22 21.61 30.09
N PHE A 211 28.66 20.47 30.64
CA PHE A 211 27.80 19.29 30.89
C PHE A 211 27.64 19.04 32.39
N TYR A 212 26.40 18.74 32.83
CA TYR A 212 26.08 18.38 34.21
C TYR A 212 25.79 16.88 34.30
N VAL A 213 26.45 16.19 35.24
CA VAL A 213 26.20 14.77 35.53
C VAL A 213 25.19 14.69 36.67
N GLY A 214 23.99 14.20 36.37
CA GLY A 214 22.97 13.89 37.37
C GLY A 214 23.39 12.72 38.26
N ALA A 215 22.83 12.65 39.47
CA ALA A 215 23.17 11.63 40.47
C ALA A 215 22.78 10.19 40.07
N ASP A 216 22.10 10.01 38.95
CA ASP A 216 21.67 8.74 38.36
C ASP A 216 22.58 8.27 37.20
N GLY A 217 23.69 8.98 36.95
CA GLY A 217 24.61 8.66 35.85
C GLY A 217 24.03 8.96 34.47
N SER A 218 22.86 9.60 34.38
CA SER A 218 22.34 10.07 33.10
C SER A 218 23.18 11.26 32.63
N ILE A 219 23.76 11.10 31.44
CA ILE A 219 24.15 12.25 30.63
C ILE A 219 22.84 12.80 30.10
N ILE A 220 22.36 13.91 30.67
CA ILE A 220 21.24 14.63 30.07
C ILE A 220 21.80 15.36 28.84
N GLY A 221 21.82 14.63 27.73
CA GLY A 221 22.10 15.11 26.38
C GLY A 221 20.90 14.76 25.50
N GLU A 222 20.52 15.69 24.64
CA GLU A 222 19.35 15.59 23.77
C GLU A 222 19.30 14.25 23.01
N SER A 223 18.22 13.48 23.24
CA SER A 223 17.95 12.25 22.48
C SER A 223 17.59 12.59 21.04
N GLU A 224 18.29 11.98 20.08
CA GLU A 224 18.20 12.20 18.62
C GLU A 224 16.80 11.99 18.01
N ARG A 225 15.81 11.46 18.76
CA ARG A 225 14.41 11.39 18.32
C ARG A 225 13.60 12.69 18.52
N SER A 226 14.13 13.65 19.29
CA SER A 226 13.53 14.98 19.50
C SER A 226 13.84 15.96 18.36
N ALA A 227 14.94 15.76 17.64
CA ALA A 227 15.42 16.70 16.62
C ALA A 227 14.47 16.85 15.41
N SER A 228 13.81 15.76 14.99
CA SER A 228 12.94 15.74 13.80
C SER A 228 11.64 16.53 13.97
N TYR A 229 10.98 16.41 15.14
CA TYR A 229 9.75 17.16 15.42
C TYR A 229 9.99 18.65 15.70
N ASN A 230 11.19 18.99 16.19
CA ASN A 230 11.57 20.38 16.46
C ASN A 230 11.97 21.13 15.17
N ALA A 231 12.56 20.44 14.19
CA ALA A 231 12.90 21.06 12.90
C ALA A 231 11.65 21.52 12.11
N LEU A 232 10.60 20.70 12.05
CA LEU A 232 9.32 21.07 11.43
C LEU A 232 8.62 22.20 12.19
N ALA A 233 8.66 22.18 13.53
CA ALA A 233 8.09 23.25 14.34
C ALA A 233 8.82 24.59 14.14
N GLU A 234 10.15 24.56 14.01
CA GLU A 234 10.98 25.72 13.68
C GLU A 234 10.65 26.30 12.31
N GLU A 235 10.48 25.46 11.29
CA GLU A 235 10.15 25.89 9.93
C GLU A 235 8.77 26.58 9.85
N ILE A 236 7.76 26.00 10.50
CA ILE A 236 6.39 26.55 10.51
C ILE A 236 6.34 27.89 11.25
N VAL A 237 7.07 28.04 12.37
CA VAL A 237 7.13 29.31 13.11
C VAL A 237 7.89 30.38 12.33
N LEU A 238 8.92 30.00 11.57
CA LEU A 238 9.67 30.92 10.71
C LEU A 238 8.82 31.44 9.53
N ASP A 239 8.07 30.55 8.84
CA ASP A 239 7.14 30.93 7.77
C ASP A 239 6.04 31.88 8.28
N TYR A 240 5.55 31.66 9.50
CA TYR A 240 4.60 32.59 10.13
C TYR A 240 5.20 33.98 10.42
N LEU A 241 6.48 34.04 10.81
CA LEU A 241 7.19 35.30 11.05
C LEU A 241 7.43 36.08 9.75
N GLU A 242 7.79 35.39 8.67
CA GLU A 242 7.98 36.00 7.35
C GLU A 242 6.68 36.62 6.82
N ARG A 243 5.54 35.94 7.01
CA ARG A 243 4.22 36.44 6.58
C ARG A 243 3.71 37.64 7.36
N ASN A 244 4.14 37.78 8.61
CA ASN A 244 3.71 38.85 9.50
C ASN A 244 4.79 39.94 9.67
N ASN A 245 5.74 40.04 8.73
CA ASN A 245 6.81 41.05 8.72
C ASN A 245 7.61 41.13 10.03
N GLY A 246 7.81 39.99 10.72
CA GLY A 246 8.56 39.92 11.97
C GLY A 246 7.77 40.28 13.24
N GLU A 247 6.49 40.66 13.13
CA GLU A 247 5.64 40.90 14.30
C GLU A 247 5.00 39.60 14.80
N LEU A 248 5.31 39.21 16.04
CA LEU A 248 4.80 37.99 16.64
C LEU A 248 3.94 38.25 17.87
N ASN A 249 2.66 37.91 17.77
CA ASN A 249 1.79 37.76 18.94
C ASN A 249 1.66 36.27 19.29
N ILE A 250 2.22 35.87 20.44
CA ILE A 250 2.27 34.47 20.90
C ILE A 250 0.86 33.85 20.98
N SER A 251 -0.15 34.61 21.41
CA SER A 251 -1.52 34.11 21.57
C SER A 251 -2.23 33.92 20.22
N LYS A 252 -1.94 34.79 19.24
CA LYS A 252 -2.49 34.68 17.88
C LYS A 252 -1.80 33.54 17.10
N CYS A 253 -0.48 33.48 17.20
CA CYS A 253 0.35 32.43 16.62
C CYS A 253 -0.03 31.03 17.16
N ALA A 254 -0.26 30.89 18.47
CA ALA A 254 -0.72 29.65 19.09
C ALA A 254 -2.05 29.14 18.51
N LYS A 255 -3.00 30.06 18.25
CA LYS A 255 -4.30 29.72 17.68
C LYS A 255 -4.23 29.38 16.20
N GLU A 256 -3.42 30.10 15.42
CA GLU A 256 -3.31 29.92 13.97
C GLU A 256 -2.44 28.71 13.59
N LEU A 257 -1.38 28.43 14.35
CA LEU A 257 -0.50 27.27 14.14
C LEU A 257 -0.93 26.02 14.93
N ASN A 258 -2.04 26.12 15.69
CA ASN A 258 -2.55 25.07 16.57
C ASN A 258 -1.45 24.45 17.47
N MET A 259 -0.58 25.31 18.02
CA MET A 259 0.59 24.92 18.80
C MET A 259 0.50 25.57 20.19
N PRO A 260 0.80 24.83 21.28
CA PRO A 260 0.75 25.41 22.62
C PRO A 260 1.77 26.56 22.76
N PRO A 261 1.43 27.64 23.49
CA PRO A 261 2.27 28.83 23.58
C PRO A 261 3.64 28.54 24.20
N THR A 262 3.72 27.55 25.09
CA THR A 262 4.99 27.07 25.69
C THR A 262 5.93 26.48 24.66
N LYS A 263 5.41 25.79 23.64
CA LYS A 263 6.21 25.20 22.56
C LYS A 263 6.67 26.24 21.55
N ILE A 264 5.83 27.24 21.26
CA ILE A 264 6.23 28.38 20.41
C ILE A 264 7.39 29.14 21.06
N MET A 265 7.32 29.38 22.37
CA MET A 265 8.42 30.03 23.11
C MET A 265 9.72 29.24 23.03
N ALA A 266 9.67 27.92 23.24
CA ALA A 266 10.84 27.05 23.11
C ALA A 266 11.45 27.07 21.71
N VAL A 267 10.61 27.13 20.66
CA VAL A 267 11.04 27.23 19.26
C VAL A 267 11.64 28.60 18.95
N LEU A 268 11.10 29.69 19.49
CA LEU A 268 11.68 31.02 19.30
C LEU A 268 13.04 31.13 19.99
N GLU A 269 13.19 30.56 21.18
CA GLU A 269 14.48 30.46 21.86
C GLU A 269 15.49 29.62 21.05
N SER A 270 15.04 28.50 20.44
CA SER A 270 15.92 27.68 19.60
C SER A 270 16.32 28.40 18.31
N LEU A 271 15.39 29.10 17.65
CA LEU A 271 15.66 29.92 16.46
C LEU A 271 16.58 31.10 16.77
N GLY A 272 16.45 31.69 17.97
CA GLY A 272 17.35 32.73 18.46
C GLY A 272 18.76 32.20 18.74
N ARG A 273 18.89 31.05 19.40
CA ARG A 273 20.20 30.37 19.59
C ARG A 273 20.86 29.99 18.26
N LYS A 274 20.06 29.62 17.26
CA LYS A 274 20.53 29.31 15.89
C LYS A 274 20.80 30.56 15.04
N GLY A 275 20.56 31.76 15.56
CA GLY A 275 20.81 33.03 14.89
C GLY A 275 19.87 33.33 13.71
N LYS A 276 18.76 32.60 13.57
CA LYS A 276 17.79 32.77 12.47
C LYS A 276 16.83 33.93 12.70
N ILE A 277 16.64 34.34 13.96
CA ILE A 277 15.81 35.48 14.35
C ILE A 277 16.56 36.32 15.39
N ARG A 278 16.26 37.61 15.44
CA ARG A 278 16.69 38.50 16.52
C ARG A 278 15.44 39.01 17.23
N ILE A 279 15.30 38.65 18.50
CA ILE A 279 14.21 39.14 19.34
C ILE A 279 14.70 40.48 19.91
N GLU A 280 14.01 41.56 19.58
CA GLU A 280 14.22 42.90 20.15
C GLU A 280 13.27 43.16 21.32
#